data_AF-A0A1I4R8M2-F1
#
_entry.id   AF-A0A1I4R8M2-F1
#
_cell.length_a   1.000
_cell.length_b   1.000
_cell.length_c   1.000
_cell.angle_alpha   90.00
_cell.angle_beta   90.00
_cell.angle_gamma   90.00
#
_symmetry.space_group_name_H-M   'P 1'
#
loop_
_entity.id
_entity.type
_entity.pdbx_description
1 polymer ?
#
loop_
_entity_poly.entity_id
_entity_poly.type
_entity_poly.pdbx_seq_one_letter_code
_entity_poly.pdbx_strand_id
1 'polypeptide(L)'
;MQTHLHRALDPSRPTFVLALPNGGPCPEDLAGVDGVVVQLAPVPNHAERFEAAFGGKGSAVLVRPDGYAGWIGPLYNSAGRVRTYRDWRFSQGHIDLSKRHVRCIA
;
A
#
# COMPACT_ATOMS: atom_id res chain seq x y z
N MET A 1 -6.01 -17.88 -6.03
CA MET A 1 -6.95 -16.82 -5.63
C MET A 1 -6.38 -15.51 -6.16
N GLN A 2 -7.05 -14.85 -7.12
CA GLN A 2 -6.56 -13.63 -7.75
C GLN A 2 -6.97 -12.43 -6.89
N THR A 3 -6.02 -11.77 -6.24
CA THR A 3 -6.29 -10.61 -5.39
C THR A 3 -6.46 -9.38 -6.28
N HIS A 4 -7.70 -8.96 -6.52
CA HIS A 4 -7.98 -7.74 -7.27
C HIS A 4 -7.72 -6.51 -6.39
N LEU A 5 -6.54 -5.91 -6.53
CA LEU A 5 -6.06 -4.78 -5.70
C LEU A 5 -7.08 -3.64 -5.61
N HIS A 6 -7.82 -3.35 -6.68
CA HIS A 6 -8.84 -2.30 -6.72
C HIS A 6 -9.96 -2.46 -5.69
N ARG A 7 -10.30 -3.68 -5.24
CA ARG A 7 -11.33 -3.88 -4.21
C ARG A 7 -10.80 -3.67 -2.79
N ALA A 8 -9.47 -3.71 -2.61
CA ALA A 8 -8.83 -3.51 -1.32
C ALA A 8 -8.44 -2.04 -1.06
N LEU A 9 -8.51 -1.19 -2.10
CA LEU A 9 -8.27 0.24 -1.98
C LEU A 9 -9.52 0.92 -1.39
N ASP A 10 -9.55 1.02 -0.06
CA ASP A 10 -10.53 1.82 0.66
C ASP A 10 -10.18 3.32 0.51
N PRO A 11 -11.03 4.15 -0.11
CA PRO A 11 -10.76 5.58 -0.29
C PRO A 11 -10.91 6.41 1.01
N SER A 12 -11.25 5.79 2.14
CA SER A 12 -11.29 6.44 3.45
C SER A 12 -9.99 6.29 4.24
N ARG A 13 -9.12 5.34 3.86
CA ARG A 13 -7.92 4.96 4.62
C ARG A 13 -6.74 4.67 3.68
N PRO A 14 -5.49 4.89 4.12
CA PRO A 14 -4.35 4.41 3.34
C PRO A 14 -4.37 2.88 3.23
N THR A 15 -3.94 2.37 2.08
CA THR A 15 -3.72 0.93 1.87
C THR A 15 -2.23 0.67 1.80
N PHE A 16 -1.77 -0.33 2.55
CA PHE A 16 -0.38 -0.72 2.59
C PHE A 16 -0.19 -2.05 1.86
N VAL A 17 0.55 -2.02 0.76
CA VAL A 17 0.77 -3.18 -0.09
C VAL A 17 2.19 -3.72 0.13
N LEU A 18 2.28 -5.01 0.42
CA LEU A 18 3.53 -5.72 0.60
C LEU A 18 3.72 -6.70 -0.55
N ALA A 19 4.63 -6.40 -1.47
CA ALA A 19 5.04 -7.32 -2.51
C ALA A 19 6.16 -8.20 -1.98
N LEU A 20 5.82 -9.43 -1.58
CA LEU A 20 6.75 -10.41 -1.01
C LEU A 20 7.25 -11.37 -2.10
N PRO A 21 8.56 -11.70 -2.14
CA PRO A 21 9.07 -12.75 -3.01
C PRO A 21 8.48 -14.11 -2.61
N ASN A 22 8.49 -15.08 -3.53
CA ASN A 22 7.83 -16.37 -3.32
C ASN A 22 8.36 -17.08 -2.06
N GLY A 23 7.46 -17.43 -1.13
CA GLY A 23 7.83 -18.09 0.13
C GLY A 23 8.65 -17.23 1.10
N GLY A 24 8.85 -15.94 0.81
CA GLY A 24 9.55 -15.03 1.70
C GLY A 24 8.68 -14.67 2.92
N PRO A 25 9.22 -14.73 4.14
CA PRO A 25 8.50 -14.24 5.31
C PRO A 25 8.29 -12.73 5.21
N CYS A 26 7.16 -12.23 5.71
CA CYS A 26 6.99 -10.80 5.95
C CYS A 26 8.02 -10.37 7.00
N PRO A 27 8.99 -9.50 6.69
CA PRO A 27 10.06 -9.15 7.62
C PRO A 27 9.62 -8.17 8.71
N GLU A 28 8.34 -7.77 8.74
CA GLU A 28 7.84 -6.69 9.58
C GLU A 28 6.71 -7.10 10.53
N ASP A 29 6.68 -6.45 11.69
CA ASP A 29 5.52 -6.39 12.56
C ASP A 29 4.54 -5.32 12.07
N LEU A 30 3.37 -5.77 11.63
CA LEU A 30 2.32 -4.93 11.05
C LEU A 30 1.30 -4.48 12.11
N ALA A 31 1.45 -4.86 13.38
CA ALA A 31 0.48 -4.61 14.45
C ALA A 31 0.20 -3.12 14.74
N GLY A 32 0.98 -2.20 14.19
CA GLY A 32 0.76 -0.76 14.30
C GLY A 32 0.54 -0.02 12.97
N VAL A 33 0.23 -0.74 11.89
CA VAL A 33 -0.22 -0.14 10.63
C VAL A 33 -1.75 -0.04 10.68
N ASP A 34 -2.26 1.17 10.85
CA ASP A 34 -3.70 1.44 10.77
C ASP A 34 -4.09 1.66 9.30
N GLY A 35 -4.83 0.70 8.72
CA GLY A 35 -5.16 0.66 7.30
C GLY A 35 -5.35 -0.77 6.79
N VAL A 36 -5.70 -0.90 5.52
CA VAL A 36 -5.80 -2.22 4.86
C VAL A 36 -4.39 -2.66 4.49
N VAL A 37 -3.98 -3.86 4.92
CA VAL A 37 -2.72 -4.46 4.46
C VAL A 37 -3.02 -5.51 3.40
N VAL A 38 -2.39 -5.37 2.23
CA VAL A 38 -2.52 -6.31 1.12
C VAL A 38 -1.17 -6.96 0.85
N GLN A 39 -1.10 -8.28 0.95
CA GLN A 39 0.08 -9.03 0.55
C GLN A 39 -0.07 -9.51 -0.90
N LEU A 40 0.95 -9.25 -1.70
CA LEU A 40 1.10 -9.75 -3.07
C LEU A 40 2.27 -10.72 -3.08
N ALA A 41 2.04 -11.89 -3.66
CA ALA A 41 3.07 -12.89 -3.93
C ALA A 41 3.13 -13.15 -5.44
N PRO A 42 4.32 -13.50 -5.98
CA PRO A 42 4.44 -13.90 -7.37
C PRO A 42 3.59 -15.14 -7.65
N VAL A 43 3.01 -15.20 -8.85
CA VAL A 43 2.47 -16.45 -9.38
C VAL A 43 3.66 -17.39 -9.65
N PRO A 44 3.55 -18.71 -9.35
CA PRO A 44 4.68 -19.65 -9.45
C PRO A 44 5.46 -19.64 -10.78
N ASN A 45 4.84 -19.24 -11.89
CA ASN A 45 5.46 -19.19 -13.22
C ASN A 45 5.83 -17.77 -13.70
N HIS A 46 5.70 -16.77 -12.83
CA HIS A 46 5.94 -15.36 -13.16
C HIS A 46 6.86 -14.66 -12.15
N ALA A 47 7.69 -15.43 -11.44
CA ALA A 47 8.63 -14.91 -10.45
C ALA A 47 9.57 -13.84 -11.05
N GLU A 48 10.11 -14.07 -12.25
CA GLU A 48 11.00 -13.10 -12.92
C GLU A 48 10.31 -11.77 -13.22
N ARG A 49 9.04 -11.79 -13.64
CA ARG A 49 8.26 -10.57 -13.90
C ARG A 49 7.96 -9.82 -12.60
N PHE A 50 7.70 -10.55 -11.52
CA PHE A 50 7.49 -9.98 -10.21
C PHE A 50 8.77 -9.33 -9.68
N GLU A 51 9.90 -10.01 -9.81
CA GLU A 51 11.23 -9.49 -9.45
C GLU A 51 11.60 -8.25 -10.29
N ALA A 52 11.31 -8.23 -11.58
CA ALA A 52 11.54 -7.05 -12.41
C ALA A 52 10.69 -5.84 -11.96
N ALA A 53 9.49 -6.07 -11.44
CA ALA A 53 8.57 -5.01 -11.00
C ALA A 53 8.84 -4.52 -9.57
N PHE A 54 9.16 -5.43 -8.64
CA PHE A 54 9.24 -5.15 -7.20
C PHE A 54 10.62 -5.41 -6.59
N GLY A 55 11.58 -5.87 -7.40
CA GLY A 55 12.91 -6.29 -6.96
C GLY A 55 12.92 -7.69 -6.33
N GLY A 56 14.09 -8.36 -6.35
CA GLY A 56 14.23 -9.73 -5.83
C GLY A 56 14.01 -9.85 -4.32
N LYS A 57 14.11 -8.73 -3.59
CA LYS A 57 13.80 -8.66 -2.15
C LYS A 57 12.35 -8.24 -1.87
N GLY A 58 11.55 -7.98 -2.91
CA GLY A 58 10.22 -7.40 -2.76
C GLY A 58 10.23 -5.91 -2.41
N SER A 59 9.04 -5.32 -2.32
CA SER A 59 8.85 -3.89 -2.07
C SER A 59 7.57 -3.63 -1.31
N ALA A 60 7.57 -2.56 -0.52
CA ALA A 60 6.41 -2.03 0.15
C ALA A 60 5.91 -0.77 -0.57
N VAL A 61 4.59 -0.68 -0.75
CA VAL A 61 3.93 0.47 -1.39
C VAL A 61 2.85 0.99 -0.45
N LEU A 62 2.92 2.28 -0.15
CA LEU A 62 1.83 3.00 0.50
C LEU A 62 0.93 3.62 -0.57
N VAL A 63 -0.29 3.15 -0.67
CA VAL A 63 -1.31 3.72 -1.55
C VAL A 63 -2.18 4.67 -0.74
N ARG A 64 -2.28 5.90 -1.24
CA ARG A 64 -3.11 6.95 -0.63
C ARG A 64 -4.59 6.71 -0.94
N PRO A 65 -5.50 7.32 -0.16
CA PRO A 65 -6.94 7.21 -0.41
C PRO A 65 -7.40 7.75 -1.78
N ASP A 66 -6.59 8.58 -2.46
CA ASP A 66 -6.84 9.04 -3.82
C ASP A 66 -6.35 8.07 -4.91
N GLY A 67 -5.86 6.89 -4.52
CA GLY A 67 -5.42 5.82 -5.43
C GLY A 67 -3.99 5.97 -5.93
N TYR A 68 -3.29 7.06 -5.58
CA TYR A 68 -1.89 7.26 -5.99
C TYR A 68 -0.90 6.64 -4.99
N ALA A 69 0.24 6.19 -5.49
CA ALA A 69 1.35 5.78 -4.64
C ALA A 69 1.87 7.00 -3.86
N GLY A 70 1.71 6.98 -2.54
CA GLY A 70 2.28 7.97 -1.63
C GLY A 70 3.75 7.70 -1.32
N TRP A 71 4.15 6.43 -1.34
CA TRP A 71 5.53 6.01 -1.11
C TRP A 71 5.77 4.59 -1.66
N ILE A 72 6.98 4.34 -2.15
CA ILE A 72 7.47 3.03 -2.59
C ILE A 72 8.87 2.85 -2.01
N GLY A 73 9.16 1.69 -1.45
CA GLY A 73 10.49 1.41 -0.92
C GLY A 73 10.72 -0.04 -0.50
N PRO A 74 11.82 -0.31 0.20
CA PRO A 74 12.13 -1.66 0.68
C PRO A 74 11.15 -2.10 1.77
N LEU A 75 11.00 -3.42 1.93
CA LEU A 75 10.18 -4.02 2.99
C LEU A 75 10.71 -3.77 4.41
N TYR A 76 11.98 -3.37 4.56
CA TYR A 76 12.55 -3.10 5.88
C TYR A 76 12.16 -1.72 6.40
N ASN A 77 11.60 -1.68 7.61
CA ASN A 77 11.13 -0.49 8.30
C ASN A 77 10.04 0.29 7.53
N SER A 78 9.32 -0.36 6.62
CA SER A 78 8.22 0.22 5.87
C SER A 78 7.00 0.53 6.76
N ALA A 79 6.67 -0.32 7.73
CA ALA A 79 5.60 -0.05 8.70
C ALA A 79 5.85 1.24 9.50
N GLY A 80 7.10 1.49 9.92
CA GLY A 80 7.50 2.72 10.60
C GLY A 80 7.32 3.96 9.70
N ARG A 81 7.70 3.86 8.42
CA ARG A 81 7.54 4.94 7.44
C ARG A 81 6.07 5.28 7.18
N VAL A 82 5.22 4.25 7.06
CA VAL A 82 3.76 4.43 6.91
C VAL A 82 3.17 5.12 8.13
N ARG A 83 3.58 4.70 9.34
CA ARG A 83 3.14 5.34 10.59
C ARG A 83 3.54 6.81 10.60
N THR A 84 4.78 7.15 10.26
CA THR A 84 5.24 8.55 10.16
C THR A 84 4.44 9.35 9.13
N TYR A 85 4.19 8.78 7.93
CA TYR A 85 3.39 9.44 6.91
C TYR A 85 1.98 9.72 7.40
N ARG A 86 1.33 8.73 8.03
CA ARG A 86 0.00 8.88 8.61
C ARG A 86 0.00 9.97 9.67
N ASP A 87 0.90 9.88 10.64
CA ASP A 87 0.95 10.83 11.74
C ASP A 87 1.13 12.24 11.19
N TRP A 88 2.03 12.45 10.23
CA TRP A 88 2.18 13.74 9.55
C TRP A 88 0.89 14.17 8.81
N ARG A 89 0.25 13.28 8.05
CA ARG A 89 -0.90 13.61 7.20
C ARG A 89 -2.19 13.87 8.00
N PHE A 90 -2.38 13.16 9.11
CA PHE A 90 -3.60 13.22 9.92
C PHE A 90 -3.45 14.05 11.21
N SER A 91 -2.23 14.31 11.70
CA SER A 91 -2.00 15.29 12.79
C SER A 91 -2.13 16.74 12.33
N GLN A 92 -1.97 17.01 11.03
CA GLN A 92 -2.11 18.36 10.43
C GLN A 92 -3.57 18.85 10.33
N GLY A 93 -4.55 18.10 10.85
CA GLY A 93 -5.95 18.54 10.96
C GLY A 93 -6.73 18.48 9.64
N HIS A 94 -7.90 17.84 9.69
CA HIS A 94 -9.02 17.99 8.74
C HIS A 94 -8.68 18.44 7.31
N ILE A 95 -8.36 17.50 6.42
CA ILE A 95 -8.81 17.67 5.04
C ILE A 95 -10.24 17.19 5.02
N ASP A 96 -11.14 18.15 5.21
CA ASP A 96 -12.57 18.00 5.03
C ASP A 96 -12.87 17.47 3.61
N LEU A 97 -13.01 16.15 3.50
CA LEU A 97 -13.38 15.48 2.24
C LEU A 97 -14.82 15.80 1.81
N SER A 98 -15.60 16.52 2.63
CA SER A 98 -16.96 16.96 2.25
C SER A 98 -16.98 18.01 1.14
N LYS A 99 -15.84 18.62 0.79
CA LYS A 99 -15.76 19.64 -0.26
C LYS A 99 -15.46 19.13 -1.67
N ARG A 100 -15.23 17.83 -1.89
CA ARG A 100 -15.13 17.28 -3.26
C ARG A 100 -16.53 16.92 -3.78
N HIS A 101 -17.31 17.94 -4.13
CA HIS A 101 -18.37 17.77 -5.12
C HIS A 101 -17.73 17.36 -6.44
N VAL A 102 -17.76 16.07 -6.74
CA VAL A 102 -17.52 15.56 -8.09
C VAL A 102 -18.70 16.02 -8.93
N ARG A 103 -18.56 17.16 -9.63
CA ARG A 103 -19.43 17.46 -10.75
C ARG A 103 -19.03 16.52 -11.89
N CYS A 104 -19.84 15.48 -12.10
CA CYS A 104 -19.85 14.77 -13.36
C CYS A 104 -20.23 15.79 -14.45
N ILE A 105 -19.31 16.04 -15.39
CA ILE A 105 -19.66 16.70 -16.65
C ILE A 105 -20.17 15.56 -17.54
N ALA A 106 -21.44 15.69 -17.95
CA ALA A 106 -22.13 14.81 -18.88
C ALA A 106 -21.59 14.97 -20.31
#